data_AF-A0A967YCF9-F1
#
_entry.id   AF-A0A967YCF9-F1
#
_cell.length_a   1.000
_cell.length_b   1.000
_cell.length_c   1.000
_cell.angle_alpha   90.00
_cell.angle_beta   90.00
_cell.angle_gamma   90.00
#
_symmetry.space_group_name_H-M   'P 1'
#
loop_
_entity.id
_entity.type
_entity.pdbx_description
1 polymer ?
#
loop_
_entity_poly.entity_id
_entity_poly.type
_entity_poly.pdbx_seq_one_letter_code
_entity_poly.pdbx_strand_id
1 'polypeptide(L)'
;MVAQFNRVIDKVRNSEYRKASEENKAVFKGARYLLLKNRKNIRLKSQREQLRQLLQLNEVINTTMILKEQLKHIWGYRSRSWAGKAIKHWCELANSINNRSLTSFAKMLNRYRYGILNHCDYPIHTGKLEGVNNKIKVIKRKAYGFHDLRYFTLKIYQAFYN
;
A
#
# COMPACT_ATOMS: atom_id res chain seq x y z
N MET A 1 3.32 0.06 -3.69
CA MET A 1 3.32 -0.78 -2.46
C MET A 1 2.20 -0.41 -1.49
N VAL A 2 2.06 0.86 -1.09
CA VAL A 2 1.01 1.32 -0.16
C VAL A 2 -0.41 1.01 -0.65
N ALA A 3 -0.72 1.29 -1.92
CA ALA A 3 -2.03 0.97 -2.50
C ALA A 3 -2.35 -0.54 -2.49
N GLN A 4 -1.33 -1.39 -2.65
CA GLN A 4 -1.49 -2.85 -2.57
C GLN A 4 -1.75 -3.28 -1.13
N PHE A 5 -1.12 -2.64 -0.14
CA PHE A 5 -1.37 -2.93 1.27
C PHE A 5 -2.78 -2.51 1.72
N ASN A 6 -3.33 -1.42 1.15
CA ASN A 6 -4.73 -1.05 1.39
C ASN A 6 -5.72 -2.16 0.99
N ARG A 7 -5.42 -2.92 -0.07
CA ARG A 7 -6.22 -4.10 -0.46
C ARG A 7 -6.09 -5.23 0.57
N VAL A 8 -4.92 -5.39 1.17
CA VAL A 8 -4.69 -6.36 2.26
C VAL A 8 -5.53 -6.00 3.48
N ILE A 9 -5.54 -4.72 3.89
CA ILE A 9 -6.37 -4.23 5.00
C ILE A 9 -7.84 -4.59 4.79
N ASP A 10 -8.38 -4.37 3.58
CA ASP A 10 -9.78 -4.69 3.29
C ASP A 10 -10.06 -6.20 3.29
N LYS A 11 -9.11 -7.01 2.78
CA LYS A 11 -9.20 -8.49 2.86
C LYS A 11 -9.20 -8.98 4.31
N VAL A 12 -8.31 -8.43 5.14
CA VAL A 12 -8.24 -8.76 6.58
C VAL A 12 -9.53 -8.32 7.27
N ARG A 13 -10.00 -7.10 7.05
CA ARG A 13 -11.28 -6.63 7.61
C ARG A 13 -12.43 -7.56 7.23
N ASN A 14 -12.52 -7.98 5.97
CA ASN A 14 -13.55 -8.92 5.52
C ASN A 14 -13.42 -10.30 6.16
N SER A 15 -12.20 -10.83 6.33
CA SER A 15 -12.01 -12.12 7.00
C SER A 15 -12.39 -12.06 8.47
N GLU A 16 -12.02 -10.98 9.15
CA GLU A 16 -12.31 -10.79 10.57
C GLU A 16 -13.78 -10.45 10.83
N TYR A 17 -14.43 -9.70 9.93
CA TYR A 17 -15.87 -9.46 9.99
C TYR A 17 -16.69 -10.76 9.96
N ARG A 18 -16.26 -11.73 9.15
CA ARG A 18 -16.93 -13.04 9.03
C ARG A 18 -16.77 -13.90 10.29
N LYS A 19 -15.71 -13.69 11.07
CA LYS A 19 -15.45 -14.40 12.32
C LYS A 19 -16.09 -13.71 13.53
N ALA A 20 -16.47 -12.44 13.41
CA ALA A 20 -17.02 -11.67 14.51
C ALA A 20 -18.43 -12.16 14.91
N SER A 21 -18.74 -12.11 16.21
CA SER A 21 -20.09 -12.30 16.72
C SER A 21 -21.04 -11.22 16.20
N GLU A 22 -22.34 -11.48 16.23
CA GLU A 22 -23.35 -10.56 15.69
C GLU A 22 -23.30 -9.18 16.35
N GLU A 23 -23.10 -9.13 17.67
CA GLU A 23 -22.91 -7.89 18.45
C GLU A 23 -21.68 -7.11 17.97
N ASN A 24 -20.56 -7.80 17.74
CA ASN A 24 -19.31 -7.16 17.33
C ASN A 24 -19.35 -6.68 15.87
N LYS A 25 -20.16 -7.30 14.99
CA LYS A 25 -20.31 -6.88 13.58
C LYS A 25 -20.78 -5.44 13.43
N ALA A 26 -21.51 -4.90 14.40
CA ALA A 26 -21.93 -3.50 14.40
C ALA A 26 -20.73 -2.54 14.30
N VAL A 27 -19.65 -2.81 15.03
CA VAL A 27 -18.44 -1.98 15.06
C VAL A 27 -17.68 -2.01 13.72
N PHE A 28 -17.75 -3.12 12.99
CA PHE A 28 -17.13 -3.28 11.67
C PHE A 28 -17.88 -2.54 10.56
N LYS A 29 -19.18 -2.27 10.73
CA LYS A 29 -20.02 -1.62 9.71
C LYS A 29 -19.51 -0.20 9.47
N GLY A 30 -19.26 0.13 8.20
CA GLY A 30 -18.69 1.43 7.80
C GLY A 30 -17.19 1.60 8.11
N ALA A 31 -16.52 0.63 8.72
CA ALA A 31 -15.12 0.77 9.14
C ALA A 31 -14.09 0.70 8.00
N ARG A 32 -14.50 0.32 6.78
CA ARG A 32 -13.58 0.19 5.64
C ARG A 32 -12.80 1.47 5.39
N TYR A 33 -13.50 2.59 5.17
CA TYR A 33 -12.85 3.86 4.89
C TYR A 33 -12.14 4.42 6.13
N LEU A 34 -12.63 4.07 7.33
CA LEU A 34 -12.00 4.44 8.59
C LEU A 34 -10.58 3.85 8.73
N LEU A 35 -10.41 2.56 8.41
CA LEU A 35 -9.11 1.88 8.43
C LEU A 35 -8.16 2.37 7.32
N LEU A 36 -8.72 2.76 6.17
CA LEU A 36 -7.91 3.24 5.05
C LEU A 36 -7.42 4.67 5.26
N LYS A 37 -8.18 5.50 5.98
CA LYS A 37 -7.84 6.91 6.25
C LYS A 37 -6.56 7.04 7.07
N ASN A 38 -5.85 8.16 6.89
CA ASN A 38 -4.79 8.54 7.81
C ASN A 38 -5.41 9.01 9.13
N ARG A 39 -4.85 8.57 10.27
CA ARG A 39 -5.38 8.90 11.61
C ARG A 39 -5.56 10.41 11.82
N LYS A 40 -4.60 11.21 11.36
CA LYS A 40 -4.66 12.69 11.40
C LYS A 40 -5.86 13.31 10.67
N ASN A 41 -6.46 12.58 9.72
CA ASN A 41 -7.61 13.05 8.94
C ASN A 41 -8.96 12.58 9.52
N ILE A 42 -8.96 11.83 10.63
CA ILE A 42 -10.18 11.41 11.33
C ILE A 42 -10.59 12.55 12.27
N ARG A 43 -11.60 13.34 11.85
CA ARG A 43 -12.03 14.55 12.55
C ARG A 43 -13.19 14.29 13.52
N LEU A 44 -14.12 13.43 13.16
CA LEU A 44 -15.31 13.15 13.97
C LEU A 44 -14.96 12.31 15.21
N LYS A 45 -15.48 12.71 16.37
CA LYS A 45 -15.28 11.99 17.64
C LYS A 45 -15.80 10.55 17.57
N SER A 46 -17.00 10.36 17.02
CA SER A 46 -17.62 9.05 16.82
C SER A 46 -16.76 8.09 15.97
N GLN A 47 -16.11 8.61 14.92
CA GLN A 47 -15.19 7.81 14.09
C GLN A 47 -13.92 7.40 14.87
N ARG A 48 -13.41 8.26 15.75
CA ARG A 48 -12.25 7.93 16.59
C ARG A 48 -12.60 6.86 17.62
N GLU A 49 -13.79 6.96 18.21
CA GLU A 49 -14.32 5.98 19.16
C GLU A 49 -14.56 4.63 18.49
N GLN A 50 -15.23 4.62 17.32
CA GLN A 50 -15.41 3.41 16.53
C GLN A 50 -14.07 2.76 16.17
N LEU A 51 -13.07 3.55 15.74
CA LEU A 51 -11.74 3.02 15.43
C LEU A 51 -11.10 2.41 16.67
N ARG A 52 -11.17 3.09 17.83
CA ARG A 52 -10.60 2.59 19.08
C ARG A 52 -11.25 1.26 19.49
N GLN A 53 -12.58 1.19 19.48
CA GLN A 53 -13.33 -0.03 19.77
C GLN A 53 -12.95 -1.16 18.82
N LEU A 54 -12.88 -0.89 17.51
CA LEU A 54 -12.52 -1.90 16.52
C LEU A 54 -11.10 -2.46 16.75
N LEU A 55 -10.14 -1.61 17.10
CA LEU A 55 -8.76 -2.02 17.37
C LEU A 55 -8.63 -2.76 18.72
N GLN A 56 -9.48 -2.46 19.69
CA GLN A 56 -9.53 -3.19 20.96
C GLN A 56 -10.18 -4.57 20.81
N LEU A 57 -11.25 -4.67 20.00
CA LEU A 57 -12.00 -5.91 19.80
C LEU A 57 -11.28 -6.91 18.91
N ASN A 58 -10.41 -6.46 18.00
CA ASN A 58 -9.77 -7.34 17.03
C ASN A 58 -8.27 -7.07 16.91
N GLU A 59 -7.48 -7.95 17.55
CA GLU A 59 -6.03 -7.91 17.54
C GLU A 59 -5.45 -8.01 16.12
N VAL A 60 -6.03 -8.85 15.25
CA VAL A 60 -5.57 -9.02 13.86
C VAL A 60 -5.66 -7.70 13.08
N ILE A 61 -6.76 -6.95 13.22
CA ILE A 61 -6.93 -5.62 12.62
C ILE A 61 -5.96 -4.63 13.27
N ASN A 62 -5.81 -4.66 14.60
CA ASN A 62 -4.87 -3.78 15.29
C ASN A 62 -3.43 -3.95 14.78
N THR A 63 -2.95 -5.19 14.73
CA THR A 63 -1.61 -5.50 14.25
C THR A 63 -1.45 -5.19 12.76
N THR A 64 -2.50 -5.39 11.96
CA THR A 64 -2.52 -4.94 10.55
C THR A 64 -2.34 -3.41 10.44
N MET A 65 -2.93 -2.64 11.35
CA MET A 65 -2.76 -1.18 11.37
C MET A 65 -1.38 -0.76 11.86
N ILE A 66 -0.76 -1.51 12.77
CA ILE A 66 0.66 -1.31 13.15
C ILE A 66 1.56 -1.56 11.93
N LEU A 67 1.36 -2.68 11.22
CA LEU A 67 2.09 -3.02 9.99
C LEU A 67 1.92 -1.94 8.91
N LYS A 68 0.73 -1.32 8.79
CA LYS A 68 0.48 -0.19 7.88
C LYS A 68 1.42 0.98 8.17
N GLU A 69 1.55 1.37 9.43
CA GLU A 69 2.40 2.50 9.82
C GLU A 69 3.88 2.15 9.68
N GLN A 70 4.32 0.96 10.11
CA GLN A 70 5.69 0.49 9.89
C GLN A 70 6.07 0.49 8.40
N LEU A 71 5.17 0.09 7.51
CA LEU A 71 5.40 0.09 6.07
C LEU A 71 5.68 1.50 5.53
N LYS A 72 5.07 2.55 6.09
CA LYS A 72 5.36 3.95 5.71
C LYS A 72 6.77 4.34 6.14
N HIS A 73 7.18 3.94 7.34
CA HIS A 73 8.51 4.22 7.88
C HIS A 73 9.63 3.54 7.08
N ILE A 74 9.38 2.35 6.50
CA ILE A 74 10.37 1.63 5.68
C ILE A 74 10.93 2.51 4.54
N TRP A 75 10.10 3.33 3.90
CA TRP A 75 10.52 4.23 2.81
C TRP A 75 11.31 5.46 3.28
N GLY A 76 11.30 5.74 4.58
CA GLY A 76 12.06 6.83 5.17
C GLY A 76 13.51 6.47 5.54
N TYR A 77 13.88 5.18 5.53
CA TYR A 77 15.24 4.78 5.90
C TYR A 77 16.27 5.21 4.85
N ARG A 78 17.38 5.77 5.35
CA ARG A 78 18.61 6.05 4.57
C ARG A 78 19.69 5.01 4.77
N SER A 79 19.65 4.28 5.89
CA SER A 79 20.59 3.19 6.14
C SER A 79 20.03 1.86 5.66
N ARG A 80 20.75 1.22 4.74
CA ARG A 80 20.42 -0.09 4.18
C ARG A 80 20.30 -1.18 5.26
N SER A 81 21.16 -1.14 6.27
CA SER A 81 21.13 -2.12 7.37
C SER A 81 19.87 -1.97 8.22
N TRP A 82 19.50 -0.75 8.60
CA TRP A 82 18.27 -0.46 9.35
C TRP A 82 17.01 -0.79 8.55
N ALA A 83 16.96 -0.42 7.27
CA ALA A 83 15.86 -0.81 6.38
C ALA A 83 15.74 -2.33 6.27
N GLY A 84 16.87 -3.04 6.17
CA GLY A 84 16.91 -4.50 6.14
C GLY A 84 16.34 -5.14 7.40
N LYS A 85 16.70 -4.62 8.58
CA LYS A 85 16.15 -5.06 9.87
C LYS A 85 14.65 -4.78 9.95
N ALA A 86 14.22 -3.57 9.54
CA ALA A 86 12.82 -3.19 9.56
C ALA A 86 11.95 -4.08 8.65
N ILE A 87 12.41 -4.39 7.43
CA ILE A 87 11.70 -5.30 6.51
C ILE A 87 11.62 -6.71 7.11
N LYS A 88 12.71 -7.21 7.70
CA LYS A 88 12.72 -8.53 8.35
C LYS A 88 11.70 -8.59 9.49
N HIS A 89 11.74 -7.62 10.41
CA HIS A 89 10.80 -7.52 11.52
C HIS A 89 9.35 -7.40 11.04
N TRP A 90 9.11 -6.59 10.01
CA TRP A 90 7.79 -6.45 9.40
C TRP A 90 7.25 -7.78 8.89
N CYS A 91 8.09 -8.56 8.19
CA CYS A 91 7.72 -9.89 7.69
C CYS A 91 7.45 -10.89 8.81
N GLU A 92 8.25 -10.88 9.87
CA GLU A 92 8.07 -11.75 11.05
C GLU A 92 6.74 -11.45 11.74
N LEU A 93 6.44 -10.18 12.01
CA LEU A 93 5.17 -9.76 12.60
C LEU A 93 3.97 -10.06 11.69
N ALA A 94 4.10 -9.86 10.38
CA ALA A 94 3.03 -10.20 9.44
C ALA A 94 2.75 -11.72 9.40
N ASN A 95 3.77 -12.55 9.60
CA ASN A 95 3.64 -14.00 9.60
C ASN A 95 3.09 -14.54 10.93
N SER A 96 3.36 -13.90 12.07
CA SER A 96 2.87 -14.36 13.38
C SER A 96 1.35 -14.32 13.52
N ILE A 97 0.69 -13.41 12.79
CA ILE A 97 -0.78 -13.24 12.79
C ILE A 97 -1.49 -14.38 12.04
N ASN A 98 -0.75 -15.22 11.31
CA ASN A 98 -1.27 -16.34 10.53
C ASN A 98 -2.45 -15.98 9.58
N ASN A 99 -2.43 -14.76 9.04
CA ASN A 99 -3.43 -14.32 8.06
C ASN A 99 -2.88 -14.46 6.64
N ARG A 100 -3.54 -15.26 5.80
CA ARG A 100 -3.11 -15.54 4.41
C ARG A 100 -2.82 -14.27 3.59
N SER A 101 -3.58 -13.20 3.78
CA SER A 101 -3.38 -11.95 3.03
C SER A 101 -2.11 -11.21 3.48
N LEU A 102 -1.82 -11.20 4.78
CA LEU A 102 -0.59 -10.62 5.34
C LEU A 102 0.63 -11.46 4.97
N THR A 103 0.58 -12.78 5.12
CA THR A 103 1.66 -13.70 4.73
C THR A 103 2.00 -13.57 3.25
N SER A 104 0.99 -13.46 2.38
CA SER A 104 1.20 -13.26 0.95
C SER A 104 1.88 -11.92 0.65
N PHE A 105 1.50 -10.86 1.37
CA PHE A 105 2.15 -9.57 1.23
C PHE A 105 3.58 -9.59 1.78
N ALA A 106 3.86 -10.28 2.89
CA ALA A 106 5.20 -10.46 3.42
C ALA A 106 6.12 -11.17 2.42
N LYS A 107 5.65 -12.25 1.77
CA LYS A 107 6.39 -12.92 0.68
C LYS A 107 6.69 -11.97 -0.47
N MET A 108 5.70 -11.16 -0.88
CA MET A 108 5.90 -10.14 -1.92
C MET A 108 6.93 -9.08 -1.48
N LEU A 109 6.81 -8.55 -0.26
CA LEU A 109 7.72 -7.55 0.28
C LEU A 109 9.16 -8.07 0.32
N ASN A 110 9.36 -9.31 0.77
CA ASN A 110 10.66 -9.94 0.82
C ASN A 110 11.26 -10.16 -0.59
N ARG A 111 10.44 -10.54 -1.58
CA ARG A 111 10.88 -10.65 -2.98
C ARG A 111 11.41 -9.32 -3.53
N TYR A 112 10.75 -8.20 -3.21
CA TYR A 112 11.17 -6.87 -3.64
C TYR A 112 12.19 -6.20 -2.70
N ARG A 113 12.64 -6.89 -1.65
CA ARG A 113 13.53 -6.34 -0.62
C ARG A 113 14.77 -5.67 -1.21
N TYR A 114 15.40 -6.30 -2.20
CA TYR A 114 16.60 -5.76 -2.84
C TYR A 114 16.35 -4.35 -3.43
N GLY A 115 15.25 -4.15 -4.16
CA GLY A 115 14.91 -2.85 -4.73
C GLY A 115 14.57 -1.80 -3.68
N ILE A 116 13.92 -2.19 -2.58
CA ILE A 116 13.63 -1.28 -1.46
C ILE A 116 14.93 -0.84 -0.78
N LEU A 117 15.87 -1.77 -0.59
CA LEU A 117 17.17 -1.46 0.00
C LEU A 117 18.01 -0.54 -0.89
N ASN A 118 17.96 -0.70 -2.21
CA ASN A 118 18.66 0.19 -3.14
C ASN A 118 18.11 1.62 -3.10
N HIS A 119 16.84 1.81 -2.73
CA HIS A 119 16.25 3.14 -2.55
C HIS A 119 16.88 3.92 -1.37
N CYS A 120 17.47 3.22 -0.39
CA CYS A 120 18.20 3.86 0.70
C CYS A 120 19.46 4.58 0.20
N ASP A 121 20.17 3.94 -0.74
CA ASP A 121 21.42 4.44 -1.31
C ASP A 121 21.14 5.48 -2.41
N TYR A 122 20.10 5.22 -3.22
CA TYR A 122 19.69 6.08 -4.32
C TYR A 122 18.18 6.38 -4.21
N PRO A 123 17.77 7.53 -3.64
CA PRO A 123 16.37 7.90 -3.50
C PRO A 123 15.80 8.34 -4.86
N ILE A 124 15.76 7.44 -5.83
CA ILE A 124 15.19 7.68 -7.15
C ILE A 124 13.67 7.58 -7.00
N HIS A 125 13.00 8.70 -7.20
CA HIS A 125 11.55 8.76 -7.23
C HIS A 125 11.01 8.29 -8.58
N THR A 126 9.97 7.46 -8.58
CA THR A 126 9.28 7.03 -9.80
C THR A 126 8.46 8.14 -10.46
N GLY A 127 8.33 9.31 -9.83
CA GLY A 127 7.48 10.41 -10.32
C GLY A 127 7.81 10.86 -11.74
N LYS A 128 9.10 10.97 -12.10
CA LYS A 128 9.50 11.30 -13.48
C LYS A 128 9.09 10.21 -14.47
N LEU A 129 9.34 8.93 -14.12
CA LEU A 129 8.95 7.78 -14.94
C LEU A 129 7.43 7.67 -15.10
N GLU A 130 6.67 7.90 -14.03
CA GLU A 130 5.21 7.93 -14.05
C GLU A 130 4.68 9.09 -14.91
N GLY A 131 5.30 10.26 -14.83
CA GLY A 131 4.99 11.42 -15.67
C GLY A 131 5.19 11.12 -17.15
N VAL A 132 6.33 10.52 -17.51
CA VAL A 132 6.62 10.07 -18.88
C VAL A 132 5.57 9.05 -19.34
N ASN A 133 5.30 8.02 -18.55
CA ASN A 133 4.29 7.00 -18.86
C ASN A 133 2.90 7.60 -19.05
N ASN A 134 2.51 8.57 -18.23
CA ASN A 134 1.23 9.25 -18.34
C ASN A 134 1.14 10.09 -19.61
N LYS A 135 2.20 10.83 -19.97
CA LYS A 135 2.26 11.61 -21.23
C LYS A 135 2.16 10.68 -22.45
N ILE A 136 2.87 9.55 -22.46
CA ILE A 136 2.76 8.52 -23.51
C ILE A 136 1.32 7.99 -23.62
N LYS A 137 0.67 7.66 -22.49
CA LYS A 137 -0.73 7.23 -22.46
C LYS A 137 -1.70 8.29 -22.95
N VAL A 138 -1.41 9.58 -22.73
CA VAL A 138 -2.22 10.69 -23.27
C VAL A 138 -2.05 10.78 -24.78
N ILE A 139 -0.82 10.69 -25.30
CA ILE A 139 -0.55 10.69 -26.75
C ILE A 139 -1.33 9.56 -27.44
N LYS A 140 -1.25 8.34 -26.89
CA LYS A 140 -2.02 7.19 -27.40
C LYS A 140 -3.54 7.42 -27.38
N ARG A 141 -4.07 7.99 -26.30
CA ARG A 141 -5.52 8.28 -26.17
C ARG A 141 -5.99 9.35 -27.14
N LYS A 142 -5.22 10.43 -27.32
CA LYS A 142 -5.56 11.51 -28.26
C LYS A 142 -5.60 11.05 -29.71
N ALA A 143 -4.76 10.08 -30.07
CA ALA A 143 -4.75 9.50 -31.41
C ALA A 143 -5.81 8.41 -31.63
N TYR A 144 -6.61 8.05 -30.61
CA TYR A 144 -7.51 6.89 -30.64
C TYR A 144 -6.80 5.57 -31.00
N GLY A 145 -5.53 5.45 -30.63
CA GLY A 145 -4.68 4.32 -30.97
C GLY A 145 -3.72 4.61 -32.14
N PHE A 146 -2.72 3.75 -32.29
CA PHE A 146 -1.77 3.80 -33.39
C PHE A 146 -1.69 2.40 -34.00
N HIS A 147 -1.77 2.34 -35.33
CA HIS A 147 -1.63 1.09 -36.09
C HIS A 147 -0.16 0.78 -36.41
N ASP A 148 0.65 1.84 -36.58
CA ASP A 148 2.09 1.73 -36.77
C ASP A 148 2.86 2.10 -35.49
N LEU A 149 3.60 1.13 -34.96
CA LEU A 149 4.44 1.29 -33.79
C LEU A 149 5.62 2.24 -34.05
N ARG A 150 6.18 2.27 -35.26
CA ARG A 150 7.28 3.17 -35.61
C ARG A 150 6.82 4.62 -35.54
N TYR A 151 5.66 4.91 -36.14
CA TYR A 151 5.06 6.24 -36.05
C TYR A 151 4.72 6.64 -34.60
N PHE A 152 4.22 5.70 -33.79
CA PHE A 152 3.98 5.96 -32.37
C PHE A 152 5.27 6.32 -31.61
N THR A 153 6.36 5.59 -31.83
CA THR A 153 7.67 5.90 -31.24
C THR A 153 8.16 7.29 -31.65
N LEU A 154 8.02 7.67 -32.93
CA LEU A 154 8.38 9.02 -33.40
C LEU A 154 7.58 10.11 -32.70
N LYS A 155 6.27 9.88 -32.49
CA LYS A 155 5.41 10.81 -31.72
C LYS A 155 5.80 10.91 -30.26
N ILE A 156 6.28 9.81 -29.66
CA ILE A 156 6.86 9.83 -28.31
C ILE A 156 8.12 10.69 -28.31
N TYR A 157 9.08 10.46 -29.21
CA TYR A 157 10.31 11.25 -29.29
C TYR A 157 10.02 12.75 -29.46
N GLN A 158 9.15 13.11 -30.41
CA GLN A 158 8.71 14.49 -30.63
C GLN A 158 8.17 15.14 -29.34
N ALA A 159 7.50 14.38 -28.48
CA ALA A 159 6.90 14.91 -27.27
C ALA A 159 7.88 15.12 -26.10
N PHE A 160 9.09 14.57 -26.15
CA PHE A 160 10.07 14.66 -25.05
C PHE A 160 11.39 15.38 -25.42
N TYR A 161 11.61 15.66 -26.71
CA TYR A 161 12.82 16.32 -27.22
C TYR A 161 12.62 17.81 -27.59
N ASN A 162 11.44 18.38 -27.30
CA ASN A 162 11.17 19.83 -27.39
C ASN A 162 11.12 20.46 -25.99
#